data_AF-A0A090F673-F1
#
_entry.id   AF-A0A090F673-F1
#
_cell.length_a   1.000
_cell.length_b   1.000
_cell.length_c   1.000
_cell.angle_alpha   90.00
_cell.angle_beta   90.00
_cell.angle_gamma   90.00
#
_symmetry.space_group_name_H-M   'P 1'
#
loop_
_entity.id
_entity.type
_entity.pdbx_description
1 polymer ?
#
loop_
_entity_poly.entity_id
_entity_poly.type
_entity_poly.pdbx_seq_one_letter_code
_entity_poly.pdbx_strand_id
1 'polypeptide(L)'
;MTALLSIRDLRVRYRRDGIEVPALKGVGLEVVAGERLAIIGESGSGKSTLALAVAGLLARGAEIGGTLEWSASQSQMPRSFAPPSGLPAISPARGEIGSSADGSSPPATLEIGEGGDDGLISPLAGEMPGRAEGGVPERRPPAIGENQAPRLGRDIGFVFQDPSSSLDPVMPVGKQIAEVACTHLELTWPEAFAKAKTLLQRVRLPDPDSALRAYPHQLSGGQKQRVAIAAAIAAGPRLLIADEATSALDTIVQAEIVALIRRLVAEDGMTLIFISHDIALAASLADRIAVLRHGELVELGETRRLIEAPRHAYTRGLLEAHLGLDAKPLLDRQGASA
;
A
#
# COMPACT_ATOMS: atom_id res chain seq x y z
N MET A 1 12.72 22.50 1.87
CA MET A 1 12.34 21.09 1.65
C MET A 1 12.33 20.42 3.01
N THR A 2 11.20 19.84 3.43
CA THR A 2 11.06 19.20 4.75
C THR A 2 11.27 17.69 4.60
N ALA A 3 12.24 17.13 5.32
CA ALA A 3 12.48 15.69 5.33
C ALA A 3 11.25 14.97 5.90
N LEU A 4 10.70 14.00 5.17
CA LEU A 4 9.62 13.13 5.65
C LEU A 4 10.18 12.01 6.53
N LEU A 5 11.27 11.39 6.08
CA LEU A 5 11.93 10.23 6.68
C LEU A 5 13.45 10.43 6.61
N SER A 6 14.13 10.22 7.73
CA SER A 6 15.60 10.17 7.81
C SER A 6 16.03 8.81 8.32
N ILE A 7 16.88 8.14 7.54
CA ILE A 7 17.48 6.84 7.83
C ILE A 7 18.96 7.06 8.11
N ARG A 8 19.45 6.64 9.29
CA ARG A 8 20.88 6.70 9.63
C ARG A 8 21.39 5.34 10.09
N ASP A 9 22.47 4.88 9.45
CA ASP A 9 23.16 3.62 9.75
C ASP A 9 22.22 2.42 9.92
N LEU A 10 21.20 2.30 9.05
CA LEU A 10 20.23 1.23 9.13
C LEU A 10 20.87 -0.11 8.79
N ARG A 11 20.84 -1.02 9.76
CA ARG A 11 21.38 -2.38 9.65
C ARG A 11 20.24 -3.36 9.89
N VAL A 12 20.14 -4.36 9.04
CA VAL A 12 19.15 -5.44 9.19
C VAL A 12 19.85 -6.76 9.00
N ARG A 13 19.67 -7.67 9.96
CA ARG A 13 20.16 -9.05 9.90
C ARG A 13 18.99 -10.00 10.09
N TYR A 14 19.01 -11.11 9.37
CA TYR A 14 18.08 -12.21 9.59
C TYR A 14 18.81 -13.39 10.18
N ARG A 15 18.19 -14.05 11.16
CA ARG A 15 18.68 -15.30 11.72
C ARG A 15 17.96 -16.48 11.06
N ARG A 16 18.70 -17.32 10.35
CA ARG A 16 18.18 -18.55 9.73
C ARG A 16 19.08 -19.72 10.10
N ASP A 17 18.52 -20.76 10.71
CA ASP A 17 19.24 -21.98 11.10
C ASP A 17 20.50 -21.72 11.95
N GLY A 18 20.45 -20.69 12.80
CA GLY A 18 21.58 -20.26 13.64
C GLY A 18 22.62 -19.39 12.94
N ILE A 19 22.50 -19.16 11.63
CA ILE A 19 23.38 -18.30 10.84
C ILE A 19 22.76 -16.90 10.73
N GLU A 20 23.54 -15.87 11.08
CA GLU A 20 23.18 -14.48 10.81
C GLU A 20 23.54 -14.11 9.38
N VAL A 21 22.53 -13.67 8.61
CA VAL A 21 22.71 -13.17 7.25
C VAL A 21 22.41 -11.66 7.24
N PRO A 22 23.41 -10.79 6.98
CA PRO A 22 23.20 -9.36 6.90
C PRO A 22 22.50 -9.00 5.59
N ALA A 23 21.31 -8.41 5.70
CA ALA A 23 20.53 -7.93 4.55
C ALA A 23 20.77 -6.44 4.26
N LEU A 24 20.98 -5.62 5.30
CA LEU A 24 21.38 -4.21 5.19
C LEU A 24 22.59 -3.93 6.09
N LYS A 25 23.56 -3.17 5.57
CA LYS A 25 24.88 -2.94 6.18
C LYS A 25 25.17 -1.45 6.40
N GLY A 26 24.24 -0.73 7.02
CA GLY A 26 24.43 0.68 7.39
C GLY A 26 23.96 1.64 6.31
N VAL A 27 22.72 1.45 5.86
CA VAL A 27 22.10 2.34 4.86
C VAL A 27 21.73 3.68 5.51
N GLY A 28 22.19 4.77 4.89
CA GLY A 28 21.78 6.13 5.22
C GLY A 28 21.02 6.75 4.05
N LEU A 29 19.84 7.32 4.30
CA LEU A 29 18.96 7.86 3.25
C LEU A 29 18.03 8.92 3.83
N GLU A 30 17.86 10.02 3.11
CA GLU A 30 16.85 11.05 3.43
C GLU A 30 15.81 11.13 2.33
N VAL A 31 14.54 11.06 2.74
CA VAL A 31 13.38 11.15 1.87
C VAL A 31 12.63 12.44 2.16
N VAL A 32 12.49 13.32 1.17
CA VAL A 32 11.78 14.60 1.27
C VAL A 32 10.29 14.41 1.02
N ALA A 33 9.44 15.14 1.76
CA ALA A 33 8.00 15.11 1.52
C ALA A 33 7.64 15.57 0.09
N GLY A 34 6.84 14.75 -0.61
CA GLY A 34 6.41 14.98 -1.98
C GLY A 34 7.43 14.57 -3.05
N GLU A 35 8.61 14.05 -2.66
CA GLU A 35 9.58 13.54 -3.61
C GLU A 35 9.19 12.16 -4.14
N ARG A 36 9.71 11.82 -5.32
CA ARG A 36 9.64 10.47 -5.86
C ARG A 36 11.06 9.90 -5.88
N LEU A 37 11.30 8.91 -5.03
CA LEU A 37 12.56 8.22 -4.91
C LEU A 37 12.43 6.80 -5.48
N ALA A 38 13.32 6.42 -6.39
CA ALA A 38 13.44 5.03 -6.79
C ALA A 38 14.62 4.36 -6.08
N ILE A 39 14.44 3.09 -5.73
CA ILE A 39 15.47 2.22 -5.16
C ILE A 39 15.70 1.08 -6.15
N ILE A 40 16.91 0.97 -6.69
CA ILE A 40 17.27 -0.01 -7.71
C ILE A 40 18.42 -0.91 -7.29
N GLY A 41 18.55 -2.05 -7.95
CA GLY A 41 19.60 -3.04 -7.71
C GLY A 41 19.16 -4.45 -8.06
N GLU A 42 20.13 -5.36 -8.13
CA GLU A 42 19.91 -6.78 -8.41
C GLU A 42 18.97 -7.46 -7.40
N SER A 43 18.47 -8.64 -7.77
CA SER A 43 17.75 -9.50 -6.83
C SER A 43 18.64 -9.81 -5.62
N GLY A 44 18.08 -9.72 -4.42
CA GLY A 44 18.82 -9.94 -3.17
C GLY A 44 19.73 -8.79 -2.71
N SER A 45 19.71 -7.61 -3.37
CA SER A 45 20.54 -6.48 -2.96
C SER A 45 20.09 -5.76 -1.67
N GLY A 46 18.92 -6.11 -1.14
CA GLY A 46 18.35 -5.54 0.10
C GLY A 46 17.21 -4.53 -0.11
N LYS A 47 16.73 -4.32 -1.35
CA LYS A 47 15.67 -3.34 -1.67
C LYS A 47 14.37 -3.56 -0.89
N SER A 48 13.81 -4.77 -0.98
CA SER A 48 12.58 -5.13 -0.26
C SER A 48 12.77 -5.11 1.25
N THR A 49 13.95 -5.53 1.75
CA THR A 49 14.29 -5.40 3.17
C THR A 49 14.27 -3.94 3.64
N LEU A 50 14.80 -3.02 2.83
CA LEU A 50 14.75 -1.58 3.12
C LEU A 50 13.31 -1.05 3.14
N ALA A 51 12.48 -1.40 2.16
CA ALA A 51 11.06 -1.03 2.16
C ALA A 51 10.30 -1.57 3.37
N LEU A 52 10.48 -2.85 3.70
CA LEU A 52 9.85 -3.48 4.86
C LEU A 52 10.34 -2.86 6.17
N ALA A 53 11.61 -2.46 6.27
CA ALA A 53 12.15 -1.75 7.43
C ALA A 53 11.47 -0.38 7.61
N VAL A 54 11.35 0.38 6.52
CA VAL A 54 10.64 1.67 6.53
C VAL A 54 9.17 1.48 6.90
N ALA A 55 8.52 0.45 6.37
CA ALA A 55 7.13 0.14 6.69
C ALA A 55 6.94 -0.55 8.05
N GLY A 56 7.98 -0.85 8.83
CA GLY A 56 7.83 -1.60 10.08
C GLY A 56 7.28 -3.02 9.90
N LEU A 57 7.42 -3.61 8.72
CA LEU A 57 6.88 -4.92 8.31
C LEU A 57 7.94 -6.04 8.30
N LEU A 58 9.10 -5.82 8.92
CA LEU A 58 10.15 -6.84 8.98
C LEU A 58 9.70 -8.09 9.73
N ALA A 59 10.15 -9.26 9.25
CA ALA A 59 9.83 -10.55 9.86
C ALA A 59 10.34 -10.64 11.31
N ARG A 60 9.69 -11.47 12.14
CA ARG A 60 9.99 -11.60 13.59
C ARG A 60 11.44 -11.98 13.92
N GLY A 61 12.15 -12.64 13.00
CA GLY A 61 13.55 -13.04 13.15
C GLY A 61 14.56 -11.99 12.66
N ALA A 62 14.10 -10.80 12.29
CA ALA A 62 14.95 -9.69 11.88
C ALA A 62 15.45 -8.90 13.09
N GLU A 63 16.75 -8.64 13.12
CA GLU A 63 17.38 -7.72 14.05
C GLU A 63 17.67 -6.41 13.32
N ILE A 64 17.25 -5.29 13.92
CA ILE A 64 17.35 -3.96 13.34
C ILE A 64 18.29 -3.13 14.22
N GLY A 65 19.27 -2.48 13.58
CA GLY A 65 20.12 -1.45 14.18
C GLY A 65 20.06 -0.16 13.38
N GLY A 66 20.56 0.94 13.97
CA GLY A 66 20.48 2.28 13.38
C GLY A 66 19.22 3.04 13.83
N THR A 67 18.91 4.14 13.14
CA THR A 67 17.78 5.01 13.48
C THR A 67 16.91 5.32 12.25
N LEU A 68 15.59 5.25 12.46
CA LEU A 68 14.55 5.65 11.51
C LEU A 68 13.73 6.77 12.16
N GLU A 69 13.90 8.00 11.67
CA GLU A 69 13.23 9.18 12.20
C GLU A 69 12.18 9.68 11.21
N TRP A 70 10.95 9.83 11.69
CA TRP A 70 9.83 10.36 10.94
C TRP A 70 9.57 11.79 11.35
N SER A 71 9.42 12.69 10.38
CA SER A 71 8.96 14.05 10.69
C SER A 71 7.52 14.00 11.19
N ALA A 72 7.29 14.56 12.38
CA ALA A 72 5.97 14.61 12.99
C ALA A 72 4.93 15.19 12.01
N SER A 73 3.83 14.47 11.87
CA SER A 73 2.65 14.97 11.19
C SER A 73 2.10 16.13 12.01
N GLN A 74 2.25 17.38 11.55
CA GLN A 74 1.25 18.37 11.92
C GLN A 74 -0.06 17.83 11.35
N SER A 75 -0.94 17.36 12.23
CA SER A 75 -2.26 16.82 11.91
C SER A 75 -2.99 17.77 10.95
N GLN A 76 -2.89 17.53 9.65
CA GLN A 76 -3.79 18.15 8.70
C GLN A 76 -5.15 17.49 8.93
N MET A 77 -6.14 18.31 9.26
CA MET A 77 -7.55 17.92 9.33
C MET A 77 -7.92 17.08 8.10
N PRO A 78 -8.91 16.17 8.22
CA PRO A 78 -9.37 15.38 7.09
C PRO A 78 -9.73 16.33 5.94
N ARG A 79 -8.95 16.27 4.85
CA ARG A 79 -9.26 17.02 3.63
C ARG A 79 -10.56 16.42 3.08
N SER A 80 -11.67 17.12 3.30
CA SER A 80 -12.93 16.83 2.65
C SER A 80 -12.73 16.98 1.14
N PHE A 81 -12.54 15.87 0.44
CA PHE A 81 -12.60 15.85 -1.01
C PHE A 81 -14.08 15.87 -1.43
N ALA A 82 -14.68 17.06 -1.40
CA ALA A 82 -15.91 17.34 -2.13
C ALA A 82 -15.54 18.22 -3.34
N PRO A 83 -15.97 17.89 -4.58
CA PRO A 83 -15.85 18.83 -5.69
C PRO A 83 -16.73 20.07 -5.44
N PRO A 84 -16.44 21.23 -6.05
CA PRO A 84 -17.28 22.41 -5.92
C PRO A 84 -18.58 22.20 -6.72
N SER A 85 -19.59 21.60 -6.09
CA SER A 85 -20.95 21.62 -6.59
C SER A 85 -21.53 23.01 -6.33
N GLY A 86 -21.35 23.90 -7.31
CA GLY A 86 -22.12 25.12 -7.42
C GLY A 86 -23.57 24.79 -7.79
N LEU A 87 -24.45 24.72 -6.79
CA LEU A 87 -25.89 24.87 -6.97
C LEU A 87 -26.43 25.80 -5.86
N PRO A 88 -27.21 26.83 -6.21
CA PRO A 88 -27.68 27.82 -5.26
C PRO A 88 -28.70 27.21 -4.28
N ALA A 89 -28.55 27.58 -3.02
CA ALA A 89 -29.41 27.17 -1.92
C ALA A 89 -30.85 27.65 -2.15
N ILE A 90 -31.77 26.71 -2.27
CA ILE A 90 -33.21 26.95 -2.11
C ILE A 90 -33.62 26.24 -0.82
N SER A 91 -33.74 27.01 0.26
CA SER A 91 -34.40 26.54 1.48
C SER A 91 -35.91 26.52 1.28
N PRO A 92 -36.62 25.53 1.85
CA PRO A 92 -37.91 25.79 2.45
C PRO A 92 -37.84 25.65 3.97
N ALA A 93 -38.52 26.60 4.61
CA ALA A 93 -38.61 26.76 6.04
C ALA A 93 -39.33 25.60 6.74
N ARG A 94 -39.01 25.44 8.02
CA ARG A 94 -39.80 24.69 9.01
C ARG A 94 -41.26 25.15 9.00
N GLY A 95 -42.16 24.17 9.01
CA GLY A 95 -43.57 24.32 9.38
C GLY A 95 -43.97 23.09 10.18
N GLU A 96 -44.45 23.33 11.38
CA GLU A 96 -44.64 22.40 12.48
C GLU A 96 -46.07 21.79 12.51
N ILE A 97 -46.15 20.52 12.94
CA ILE A 97 -47.23 19.77 13.64
C ILE A 97 -48.67 19.66 13.09
N GLY A 98 -49.18 18.43 13.16
CA GLY A 98 -50.60 18.10 13.25
C GLY A 98 -50.81 16.60 13.54
N SER A 99 -51.16 16.28 14.79
CA SER A 99 -51.51 14.94 15.28
C SER A 99 -52.89 14.48 14.81
N SER A 100 -53.06 13.19 14.56
CA SER A 100 -54.32 12.50 14.87
C SER A 100 -54.07 11.01 15.11
N ALA A 101 -54.72 10.53 16.16
CA ALA A 101 -54.67 9.18 16.72
C ALA A 101 -55.77 8.28 16.12
N ASP A 102 -55.84 7.07 16.70
CA ASP A 102 -56.86 6.02 16.60
C ASP A 102 -56.73 5.05 15.41
N GLY A 103 -56.66 3.73 15.62
CA GLY A 103 -56.80 2.96 16.85
C GLY A 103 -56.67 1.43 16.62
N SER A 104 -56.69 0.73 17.77
CA SER A 104 -57.08 -0.67 18.01
C SER A 104 -56.30 -1.85 17.39
N SER A 105 -55.61 -2.56 18.30
CA SER A 105 -55.20 -3.99 18.30
C SER A 105 -56.43 -4.94 18.31
N PRO A 106 -56.36 -6.32 18.36
CA PRO A 106 -55.30 -7.19 18.89
C PRO A 106 -55.15 -8.57 18.15
N PRO A 107 -54.76 -9.71 18.78
CA PRO A 107 -53.47 -10.36 18.56
C PRO A 107 -53.58 -11.79 17.98
N ALA A 108 -52.45 -12.39 17.56
CA ALA A 108 -52.39 -13.84 17.30
C ALA A 108 -51.12 -14.44 17.91
N THR A 109 -51.35 -15.14 19.02
CA THR A 109 -50.49 -16.14 19.64
C THR A 109 -50.33 -17.34 18.70
N LEU A 110 -49.11 -17.87 18.56
CA LEU A 110 -48.88 -19.20 18.00
C LEU A 110 -47.95 -19.97 18.94
N GLU A 111 -48.55 -20.94 19.62
CA GLU A 111 -47.89 -22.02 20.34
C GLU A 111 -47.21 -22.97 19.34
N ILE A 112 -46.01 -23.44 19.66
CA ILE A 112 -45.40 -24.60 19.00
C ILE A 112 -45.25 -25.67 20.08
N GLY A 113 -45.99 -26.77 19.89
CA GLY A 113 -45.94 -27.97 20.71
C GLY A 113 -44.81 -28.93 20.32
N GLU A 114 -44.50 -29.79 21.28
CA GLU A 114 -43.41 -30.76 21.36
C GLU A 114 -43.56 -32.03 20.50
N GLY A 115 -42.45 -32.77 20.37
CA GLY A 115 -42.35 -34.19 19.97
C GLY A 115 -41.02 -34.44 19.26
N GLY A 116 -39.97 -34.94 19.91
CA GLY A 116 -39.76 -36.35 20.32
C GLY A 116 -38.55 -36.87 19.52
N ASP A 117 -37.36 -36.87 20.13
CA ASP A 117 -36.57 -38.06 20.53
C ASP A 117 -35.87 -38.76 19.35
N ASP A 118 -34.53 -38.74 19.36
CA ASP A 118 -33.64 -39.92 19.39
C ASP A 118 -32.24 -39.59 18.80
N GLY A 119 -31.18 -40.11 19.40
CA GLY A 119 -29.85 -40.18 18.78
C GLY A 119 -28.75 -39.28 19.35
N LEU A 120 -28.36 -39.52 20.61
CA LEU A 120 -27.03 -39.20 21.13
C LEU A 120 -25.95 -39.89 20.29
N ILE A 121 -25.18 -39.13 19.51
CA ILE A 121 -23.89 -39.60 18.94
C ILE A 121 -22.81 -38.59 19.29
N SER A 122 -22.02 -38.96 20.30
CA SER A 122 -20.78 -38.32 20.68
C SER A 122 -19.68 -38.68 19.67
N PRO A 123 -18.95 -37.73 19.06
CA PRO A 123 -17.73 -38.06 18.34
C PRO A 123 -16.56 -38.18 19.30
N LEU A 124 -16.00 -39.39 19.30
CA LEU A 124 -14.81 -39.84 19.98
C LEU A 124 -13.61 -38.91 19.80
N ALA A 125 -12.83 -38.82 20.87
CA ALA A 125 -11.50 -38.24 20.94
C ALA A 125 -10.59 -38.81 19.83
N GLY A 126 -10.22 -37.94 18.90
CA GLY A 126 -9.08 -38.12 18.01
C GLY A 126 -7.99 -37.15 18.42
N GLU A 127 -6.89 -37.69 18.93
CA GLU A 127 -5.68 -36.97 19.34
C GLU A 127 -5.11 -36.16 18.16
N MET A 128 -5.05 -34.84 18.30
CA MET A 128 -4.27 -33.94 17.46
C MET A 128 -3.19 -33.29 18.33
N PRO A 129 -1.89 -33.49 18.04
CA PRO A 129 -0.83 -33.01 18.90
C PRO A 129 -0.64 -31.49 18.78
N GLY A 130 -0.70 -30.81 19.92
CA GLY A 130 0.11 -29.62 20.22
C GLY A 130 -0.34 -28.27 19.63
N ARG A 131 -1.52 -27.76 20.01
CA ARG A 131 -1.72 -26.31 20.11
C ARG A 131 -1.52 -25.88 21.56
N ALA A 132 -0.35 -25.33 21.85
CA ALA A 132 -0.16 -24.55 23.06
C ALA A 132 -1.01 -23.28 22.94
N GLU A 133 -2.09 -23.22 23.73
CA GLU A 133 -2.78 -21.97 24.05
C GLU A 133 -1.82 -21.10 24.86
N GLY A 134 -1.06 -20.27 24.16
CA GLY A 134 -0.41 -19.10 24.73
C GLY A 134 -1.07 -17.89 24.14
N GLY A 135 -1.90 -17.20 24.92
CA GLY A 135 -2.43 -15.88 24.56
C GLY A 135 -1.28 -15.02 24.06
N VAL A 136 -1.35 -14.61 22.79
CA VAL A 136 -0.30 -13.84 22.15
C VAL A 136 -0.24 -12.48 22.87
N PRO A 137 0.87 -12.11 23.52
CA PRO A 137 1.01 -10.77 24.03
C PRO A 137 1.03 -9.83 22.83
N GLU A 138 0.07 -8.91 22.80
CA GLU A 138 0.01 -7.79 21.87
C GLU A 138 1.37 -7.06 21.92
N ARG A 139 2.12 -7.09 20.80
CA ARG A 139 3.47 -6.52 20.78
C ARG A 139 3.40 -5.01 20.61
N ARG A 140 3.91 -4.30 21.60
CA ARG A 140 4.44 -2.94 21.39
C ARG A 140 5.62 -3.03 20.41
N PRO A 141 5.65 -2.18 19.37
CA PRO A 141 6.82 -2.08 18.50
C PRO A 141 8.07 -1.76 19.34
N PRO A 142 9.29 -2.08 18.84
CA PRO A 142 10.52 -1.62 19.48
C PRO A 142 10.44 -0.11 19.67
N ALA A 143 11.10 0.44 20.69
CA ALA A 143 11.02 1.86 21.08
C ALA A 143 11.50 2.82 19.97
N ILE A 144 10.66 2.97 18.95
CA ILE A 144 10.53 4.11 18.07
C ILE A 144 9.76 5.11 18.94
N GLY A 145 10.36 6.26 19.27
CA GLY A 145 9.81 7.18 20.27
C GLY A 145 8.29 7.27 20.22
N GLU A 146 7.62 6.96 21.35
CA GLU A 146 6.21 6.58 21.48
C GLU A 146 5.17 7.61 20.97
N ASN A 147 5.60 8.70 20.34
CA ASN A 147 4.75 9.79 19.89
C ASN A 147 4.99 10.26 18.44
N GLN A 148 5.77 9.54 17.63
CA GLN A 148 6.17 10.01 16.28
C GLN A 148 6.16 8.94 15.16
N ALA A 149 5.88 7.67 15.46
CA ALA A 149 5.83 6.63 14.43
C ALA A 149 4.56 6.77 13.55
N PRO A 150 4.68 6.71 12.21
CA PRO A 150 3.54 6.76 11.31
C PRO A 150 2.65 5.53 11.51
N ARG A 151 1.34 5.72 11.40
CA ARG A 151 0.37 4.63 11.44
C ARG A 151 0.37 3.91 10.10
N LEU A 152 0.71 2.63 10.09
CA LEU A 152 0.61 1.80 8.88
C LEU A 152 -0.84 1.71 8.39
N GLY A 153 -1.00 1.62 7.07
CA GLY A 153 -2.31 1.63 6.43
C GLY A 153 -2.98 3.01 6.39
N ARG A 154 -2.63 3.94 7.29
CA ARG A 154 -3.10 5.33 7.29
C ARG A 154 -2.10 6.31 6.70
N ASP A 155 -0.91 6.39 7.28
CA ASP A 155 0.14 7.34 6.91
C ASP A 155 1.09 6.77 5.84
N ILE A 156 1.25 5.43 5.82
CA ILE A 156 2.04 4.68 4.85
C ILE A 156 1.14 3.66 4.14
N GLY A 157 1.06 3.78 2.82
CA GLY A 157 0.48 2.77 1.93
C GLY A 157 1.59 1.87 1.37
N PHE A 158 1.32 0.57 1.28
CA PHE A 158 2.29 -0.40 0.77
C PHE A 158 1.66 -1.25 -0.34
N VAL A 159 2.33 -1.29 -1.49
CA VAL A 159 1.96 -2.13 -2.63
C VAL A 159 3.03 -3.21 -2.78
N PHE A 160 2.63 -4.46 -2.54
CA PHE A 160 3.51 -5.62 -2.60
C PHE A 160 3.78 -6.06 -4.05
N GLN A 161 4.85 -6.83 -4.21
CA GLN A 161 5.31 -7.38 -5.49
C GLN A 161 4.28 -8.28 -6.17
N ASP A 162 3.66 -9.19 -5.41
CA ASP A 162 2.58 -10.05 -5.92
C ASP A 162 1.23 -9.63 -5.31
N PRO A 163 0.31 -9.07 -6.11
CA PRO A 163 -0.99 -8.66 -5.60
C PRO A 163 -1.81 -9.85 -5.09
N SER A 164 -1.62 -11.06 -5.65
CA SER A 164 -2.37 -12.25 -5.22
C SER A 164 -2.00 -12.69 -3.81
N SER A 165 -0.77 -12.41 -3.36
CA SER A 165 -0.33 -12.67 -1.99
C SER A 165 -0.90 -11.68 -0.97
N SER A 166 -1.29 -10.49 -1.42
CA SER A 166 -1.77 -9.40 -0.57
C SER A 166 -3.30 -9.32 -0.47
N LEU A 167 -4.02 -9.82 -1.49
CA LEU A 167 -5.47 -9.83 -1.52
C LEU A 167 -6.02 -11.12 -0.89
N ASP A 168 -7.05 -10.99 -0.07
CA ASP A 168 -7.76 -12.14 0.51
C ASP A 168 -8.58 -12.85 -0.59
N PRO A 169 -8.26 -14.11 -0.93
CA PRO A 169 -8.93 -14.83 -2.02
C PRO A 169 -10.40 -15.17 -1.73
N VAL A 170 -10.81 -15.17 -0.46
CA VAL A 170 -12.18 -15.49 -0.03
C VAL A 170 -13.00 -14.26 0.33
N MET A 171 -12.49 -13.05 0.04
CA MET A 171 -13.19 -11.80 0.28
C MET A 171 -13.37 -10.98 -1.01
N PRO A 172 -14.55 -10.38 -1.27
CA PRO A 172 -14.72 -9.45 -2.38
C PRO A 172 -13.78 -8.24 -2.28
N VAL A 173 -13.24 -7.79 -3.41
CA VAL A 173 -12.23 -6.72 -3.44
C VAL A 173 -12.77 -5.39 -2.94
N GLY A 174 -14.07 -5.10 -3.16
CA GLY A 174 -14.71 -3.90 -2.63
C GLY A 174 -14.72 -3.87 -1.10
N LYS A 175 -14.91 -5.02 -0.45
CA LYS A 175 -14.89 -5.14 1.01
C LYS A 175 -13.48 -4.95 1.55
N GLN A 176 -12.46 -5.52 0.89
CA GLN A 176 -11.06 -5.36 1.28
C GLN A 176 -10.62 -3.88 1.23
N ILE A 177 -11.01 -3.14 0.19
CA ILE A 177 -10.70 -1.70 0.10
C ILE A 177 -11.49 -0.91 1.15
N ALA A 178 -12.77 -1.23 1.34
CA ALA A 178 -13.62 -0.57 2.33
C ALA A 178 -13.12 -0.79 3.78
N GLU A 179 -12.59 -1.97 4.10
CA GLU A 179 -12.05 -2.30 5.42
C GLU A 179 -10.91 -1.36 5.84
N VAL A 180 -9.99 -1.02 4.92
CA VAL A 180 -8.92 -0.06 5.18
C VAL A 180 -9.50 1.32 5.51
N ALA A 181 -10.52 1.75 4.76
CA ALA A 181 -11.18 3.03 4.98
C ALA A 181 -11.96 3.07 6.31
N CYS A 182 -12.72 2.02 6.64
CA CYS A 182 -13.40 1.88 7.94
C CYS A 182 -12.40 1.95 9.09
N THR A 183 -11.33 1.16 9.01
CA THR A 183 -10.33 1.00 10.09
C THR A 183 -9.57 2.28 10.36
N HIS A 184 -9.16 3.00 9.31
CA HIS A 184 -8.25 4.13 9.46
C HIS A 184 -8.92 5.50 9.40
N LEU A 185 -10.13 5.63 8.85
CA LEU A 185 -10.81 6.91 8.66
C LEU A 185 -12.11 7.04 9.47
N GLU A 186 -12.46 6.06 10.31
CA GLU A 186 -13.68 6.06 11.14
C GLU A 186 -14.96 6.21 10.32
N LEU A 187 -14.93 5.78 9.05
CA LEU A 187 -16.09 5.78 8.17
C LEU A 187 -17.02 4.62 8.49
N THR A 188 -18.32 4.84 8.29
CA THR A 188 -19.29 3.74 8.31
C THR A 188 -19.10 2.84 7.09
N TRP A 189 -19.54 1.57 7.19
CA TRP A 189 -19.45 0.64 6.06
C TRP A 189 -20.05 1.18 4.75
N PRO A 190 -21.24 1.81 4.72
CA PRO A 190 -21.77 2.41 3.49
C PRO A 190 -20.87 3.50 2.89
N GLU A 191 -20.31 4.38 3.72
CA GLU A 191 -19.38 5.44 3.29
C GLU A 191 -18.07 4.85 2.77
N ALA A 192 -17.55 3.81 3.45
CA ALA A 192 -16.35 3.12 3.04
C ALA A 192 -16.53 2.37 1.72
N PHE A 193 -17.69 1.75 1.46
CA PHE A 193 -18.01 1.16 0.17
C PHE A 193 -18.14 2.21 -0.94
N ALA A 194 -18.75 3.36 -0.65
CA ALA A 194 -18.80 4.48 -1.60
C ALA A 194 -17.38 4.98 -1.94
N LYS A 195 -16.51 5.12 -0.94
CA LYS A 195 -15.10 5.46 -1.15
C LYS A 195 -14.36 4.37 -1.94
N ALA A 196 -14.57 3.09 -1.64
CA ALA A 196 -14.00 1.98 -2.39
C ALA A 196 -14.40 2.04 -3.87
N LYS A 197 -15.66 2.34 -4.18
CA LYS A 197 -16.13 2.55 -5.55
C LYS A 197 -15.36 3.68 -6.25
N THR A 198 -15.22 4.82 -5.59
CA THR A 198 -14.44 5.95 -6.11
C THR A 198 -12.98 5.57 -6.34
N LEU A 199 -12.38 4.79 -5.45
CA LEU A 199 -11.00 4.32 -5.60
C LEU A 199 -10.86 3.37 -6.80
N LEU A 200 -11.80 2.45 -6.99
CA LEU A 200 -11.84 1.55 -8.15
C LEU A 200 -11.95 2.33 -9.49
N GLN A 201 -12.75 3.40 -9.50
CA GLN A 201 -12.81 4.34 -10.62
C GLN A 201 -11.47 5.06 -10.83
N ARG A 202 -10.85 5.55 -9.75
CA ARG A 202 -9.55 6.24 -9.81
C ARG A 202 -8.45 5.32 -10.33
N VAL A 203 -8.45 4.03 -10.00
CA VAL A 203 -7.48 3.07 -10.56
C VAL A 203 -7.84 2.57 -11.96
N ARG A 204 -8.90 3.13 -12.56
CA ARG A 204 -9.40 2.80 -13.91
C ARG A 204 -9.70 1.30 -14.05
N LEU A 205 -10.34 0.72 -13.05
CA LEU A 205 -10.83 -0.65 -13.15
C LEU A 205 -12.10 -0.67 -14.03
N PRO A 206 -12.21 -1.59 -15.00
CA PRO A 206 -13.43 -1.75 -15.79
C PRO A 206 -14.61 -2.08 -14.86
N ASP A 207 -15.76 -1.46 -15.12
CA ASP A 207 -17.01 -1.66 -14.38
C ASP A 207 -16.84 -1.73 -12.84
N PRO A 208 -16.61 -0.58 -12.17
CA PRO A 208 -16.41 -0.51 -10.73
C PRO A 208 -17.55 -1.15 -9.91
N ASP A 209 -18.78 -1.10 -10.40
CA ASP A 209 -19.94 -1.66 -9.70
C ASP A 209 -19.89 -3.18 -9.63
N SER A 210 -19.55 -3.84 -10.73
CA SER A 210 -19.29 -5.28 -10.75
C SER A 210 -18.01 -5.62 -9.99
N ALA A 211 -16.97 -4.81 -10.14
CA ALA A 211 -15.68 -5.06 -9.49
C ALA A 211 -15.79 -5.05 -7.96
N LEU A 212 -16.62 -4.21 -7.34
CA LEU A 212 -16.83 -4.23 -5.87
C LEU A 212 -17.22 -5.61 -5.32
N ARG A 213 -17.95 -6.39 -6.13
CA ARG A 213 -18.46 -7.72 -5.77
C ARG A 213 -17.55 -8.85 -6.24
N ALA A 214 -16.55 -8.54 -7.07
CA ALA A 214 -15.63 -9.53 -7.62
C ALA A 214 -14.65 -10.03 -6.54
N TYR A 215 -14.29 -11.29 -6.65
CA TYR A 215 -13.21 -11.90 -5.88
C TYR A 215 -11.89 -11.82 -6.64
N PRO A 216 -10.74 -11.86 -5.97
CA PRO A 216 -9.44 -11.73 -6.64
C PRO A 216 -9.22 -12.73 -7.79
N HIS A 217 -9.70 -13.98 -7.66
CA HIS A 217 -9.55 -15.00 -8.70
C HIS A 217 -10.33 -14.71 -9.98
N GLN A 218 -11.26 -13.73 -9.97
CA GLN A 218 -12.04 -13.30 -11.13
C GLN A 218 -11.38 -12.14 -11.89
N LEU A 219 -10.22 -11.66 -11.42
CA LEU A 219 -9.52 -10.50 -11.95
C LEU A 219 -8.22 -10.90 -12.65
N SER A 220 -7.85 -10.17 -13.72
CA SER A 220 -6.54 -10.28 -14.37
C SER A 220 -5.41 -9.80 -13.44
N GLY A 221 -4.16 -10.15 -13.75
CA GLY A 221 -3.00 -9.70 -12.96
C GLY A 221 -2.94 -8.17 -12.83
N GLY A 222 -3.11 -7.44 -13.93
CA GLY A 222 -3.17 -5.97 -13.91
C GLY A 222 -4.37 -5.40 -13.14
N GLN A 223 -5.54 -6.07 -13.17
CA GLN A 223 -6.70 -5.68 -12.37
C GLN A 223 -6.45 -5.89 -10.88
N LYS A 224 -5.87 -7.03 -10.49
CA LYS A 224 -5.46 -7.29 -9.10
C LYS A 224 -4.45 -6.23 -8.62
N GLN A 225 -3.50 -5.84 -9.46
CA GLN A 225 -2.54 -4.79 -9.11
C GLN A 225 -3.23 -3.44 -8.86
N ARG A 226 -4.20 -3.08 -9.71
CA ARG A 226 -5.01 -1.86 -9.54
C ARG A 226 -5.80 -1.89 -8.24
N VAL A 227 -6.38 -3.04 -7.88
CA VAL A 227 -7.05 -3.24 -6.58
C VAL A 227 -6.08 -3.08 -5.41
N ALA A 228 -4.89 -3.68 -5.49
CA ALA A 228 -3.87 -3.55 -4.45
C ALA A 228 -3.43 -2.08 -4.26
N ILE A 229 -3.26 -1.33 -5.37
CA ILE A 229 -3.00 0.11 -5.33
C ILE A 229 -4.17 0.86 -4.69
N ALA A 230 -5.41 0.54 -5.06
CA ALA A 230 -6.61 1.16 -4.49
C ALA A 230 -6.71 0.96 -2.97
N ALA A 231 -6.40 -0.25 -2.48
CA ALA A 231 -6.34 -0.56 -1.06
C ALA A 231 -5.22 0.21 -0.36
N ALA A 232 -4.01 0.26 -0.95
CA ALA A 232 -2.86 0.96 -0.39
C ALA A 232 -3.09 2.47 -0.22
N ILE A 233 -3.87 3.10 -1.10
CA ILE A 233 -4.19 4.53 -1.04
C ILE A 233 -5.51 4.83 -0.33
N ALA A 234 -6.23 3.82 0.17
CA ALA A 234 -7.61 3.99 0.63
C ALA A 234 -7.73 4.97 1.82
N ALA A 235 -6.73 5.03 2.69
CA ALA A 235 -6.68 5.99 3.80
C ALA A 235 -6.07 7.35 3.43
N GLY A 236 -5.58 7.54 2.20
CA GLY A 236 -4.88 8.75 1.78
C GLY A 236 -3.50 8.90 2.44
N PRO A 237 -2.57 7.96 2.24
CA PRO A 237 -1.27 7.98 2.89
C PRO A 237 -0.39 9.14 2.42
N ARG A 238 0.55 9.57 3.27
CA ARG A 238 1.56 10.57 2.93
C ARG A 238 2.73 9.94 2.17
N LEU A 239 3.00 8.67 2.40
CA LEU A 239 4.02 7.87 1.73
C LEU A 239 3.39 6.65 1.09
N LEU A 240 3.61 6.47 -0.21
CA LEU A 240 3.32 5.24 -0.92
C LEU A 240 4.65 4.51 -1.18
N ILE A 241 4.73 3.26 -0.74
CA ILE A 241 5.83 2.36 -1.07
C ILE A 241 5.31 1.34 -2.07
N ALA A 242 5.97 1.21 -3.21
CA ALA A 242 5.66 0.22 -4.23
C ALA A 242 6.87 -0.68 -4.44
N ASP A 243 6.79 -1.92 -3.96
CA ASP A 243 7.89 -2.88 -3.97
C ASP A 243 7.76 -3.86 -5.14
N GLU A 244 8.55 -3.67 -6.20
CA GLU A 244 8.52 -4.48 -7.43
C GLU A 244 7.09 -4.69 -7.98
N ALA A 245 6.23 -3.68 -7.78
CA ALA A 245 4.78 -3.70 -8.01
C ALA A 245 4.35 -3.99 -9.48
N THR A 246 5.30 -4.12 -10.39
CA THR A 246 5.03 -4.39 -11.80
C THR A 246 5.82 -5.58 -12.35
N SER A 247 6.61 -6.29 -11.53
CA SER A 247 7.54 -7.31 -12.02
C SER A 247 6.86 -8.55 -12.61
N ALA A 248 5.62 -8.84 -12.19
CA ALA A 248 4.85 -10.00 -12.65
C ALA A 248 3.89 -9.67 -13.81
N LEU A 249 3.95 -8.46 -14.36
CA LEU A 249 3.04 -7.97 -15.39
C LEU A 249 3.74 -7.91 -16.74
N ASP A 250 2.97 -7.99 -17.83
CA ASP A 250 3.50 -7.72 -19.16
C ASP A 250 3.89 -6.24 -19.31
N THR A 251 4.79 -5.95 -20.24
CA THR A 251 5.40 -4.63 -20.42
C THR A 251 4.38 -3.51 -20.70
N ILE A 252 3.27 -3.82 -21.38
CA ILE A 252 2.23 -2.82 -21.67
C ILE A 252 1.48 -2.48 -20.38
N VAL A 253 1.00 -3.49 -19.66
CA VAL A 253 0.30 -3.29 -18.38
C VAL A 253 1.22 -2.64 -17.35
N GLN A 254 2.51 -3.00 -17.31
CA GLN A 254 3.52 -2.37 -16.46
C GLN A 254 3.61 -0.85 -16.70
N ALA A 255 3.70 -0.41 -17.96
CA ALA A 255 3.72 1.00 -18.30
C ALA A 255 2.41 1.72 -17.88
N GLU A 256 1.26 1.07 -18.03
CA GLU A 256 -0.02 1.61 -17.57
C GLU A 256 -0.09 1.77 -16.05
N ILE A 257 0.42 0.78 -15.30
CA ILE A 257 0.47 0.81 -13.83
C ILE A 257 1.43 1.89 -13.34
N VAL A 258 2.61 2.04 -13.95
CA VAL A 258 3.56 3.11 -13.62
C VAL A 258 2.93 4.48 -13.88
N ALA A 259 2.28 4.66 -15.03
CA ALA A 259 1.57 5.91 -15.34
C ALA A 259 0.42 6.18 -14.36
N LEU A 260 -0.28 5.13 -13.92
CA LEU A 260 -1.33 5.21 -12.90
C LEU A 260 -0.75 5.68 -11.56
N ILE A 261 0.30 5.04 -11.05
CA ILE A 261 0.95 5.43 -9.79
C ILE A 261 1.44 6.87 -9.86
N ARG A 262 2.12 7.26 -10.94
CA ARG A 262 2.62 8.62 -11.13
C ARG A 262 1.51 9.66 -11.01
N ARG A 263 0.35 9.39 -11.64
CA ARG A 263 -0.80 10.28 -11.60
C ARG A 263 -1.38 10.37 -10.20
N LEU A 264 -1.61 9.24 -9.53
CA LEU A 264 -2.20 9.22 -8.19
C LEU A 264 -1.30 9.96 -7.18
N VAL A 265 0.01 9.72 -7.24
CA VAL A 265 1.00 10.40 -6.39
C VAL A 265 0.98 11.91 -6.61
N ALA A 266 0.90 12.36 -7.87
CA ALA A 266 0.81 13.78 -8.19
C ALA A 266 -0.52 14.42 -7.75
N GLU A 267 -1.65 13.76 -7.98
CA GLU A 267 -2.98 14.23 -7.60
C GLU A 267 -3.13 14.37 -6.08
N ASP A 268 -2.65 13.38 -5.33
CA ASP A 268 -2.83 13.31 -3.87
C ASP A 268 -1.68 13.99 -3.11
N GLY A 269 -0.62 14.43 -3.81
CA GLY A 269 0.56 15.05 -3.19
C GLY A 269 1.34 14.08 -2.30
N MET A 270 1.38 12.80 -2.68
CA MET A 270 2.07 11.76 -1.93
C MET A 270 3.59 11.81 -2.15
N THR A 271 4.33 11.30 -1.18
CA THR A 271 5.73 10.90 -1.36
C THR A 271 5.74 9.47 -1.90
N LEU A 272 6.65 9.16 -2.82
CA LEU A 272 6.75 7.83 -3.41
C LEU A 272 8.14 7.24 -3.18
N ILE A 273 8.18 6.01 -2.65
CA ILE A 273 9.34 5.13 -2.74
C ILE A 273 8.98 4.00 -3.69
N PHE A 274 9.66 3.93 -4.83
CA PHE A 274 9.45 2.91 -5.85
C PHE A 274 10.65 1.98 -5.93
N ILE A 275 10.44 0.68 -5.73
CA ILE A 275 11.51 -0.32 -5.86
C ILE A 275 11.34 -1.06 -7.18
N SER A 276 12.43 -1.16 -7.93
CA SER A 276 12.47 -1.88 -9.18
C SER A 276 13.88 -2.42 -9.44
N HIS A 277 14.00 -3.47 -10.23
CA HIS A 277 15.28 -3.83 -10.84
C HIS A 277 15.51 -3.13 -12.19
N ASP A 278 14.43 -2.66 -12.83
CA ASP A 278 14.45 -1.92 -14.09
C ASP A 278 14.68 -0.42 -13.87
N ILE A 279 15.83 0.04 -14.36
CA ILE A 279 16.28 1.43 -14.27
C ILE A 279 15.50 2.38 -15.20
N ALA A 280 15.01 1.92 -16.34
CA ALA A 280 14.24 2.76 -17.27
C ALA A 280 12.90 3.14 -16.65
N LEU A 281 12.24 2.19 -15.99
CA LEU A 281 11.02 2.46 -15.24
C LEU A 281 11.27 3.36 -14.03
N ALA A 282 12.33 3.10 -13.27
CA ALA A 282 12.75 3.97 -12.18
C ALA A 282 12.96 5.41 -12.66
N ALA A 283 13.63 5.59 -13.80
CA ALA A 283 13.87 6.89 -14.41
C ALA A 283 12.61 7.61 -14.86
N SER A 284 11.58 6.87 -15.27
CA SER A 284 10.30 7.44 -15.72
C SER A 284 9.42 7.99 -14.59
N LEU A 285 9.67 7.52 -13.35
CA LEU A 285 8.80 7.75 -12.19
C LEU A 285 9.45 8.59 -11.10
N ALA A 286 10.77 8.50 -10.93
CA ALA A 286 11.49 9.10 -9.80
C ALA A 286 12.34 10.32 -10.18
N ASP A 287 12.43 11.26 -9.24
CA ASP A 287 13.29 12.44 -9.29
C ASP A 287 14.72 12.09 -8.86
N ARG A 288 14.84 11.14 -7.92
CA ARG A 288 16.11 10.63 -7.39
C ARG A 288 16.15 9.11 -7.47
N ILE A 289 17.35 8.57 -7.66
CA ILE A 289 17.60 7.13 -7.68
C ILE A 289 18.64 6.78 -6.63
N ALA A 290 18.33 5.80 -5.79
CA ALA A 290 19.19 5.13 -4.84
C ALA A 290 19.57 3.75 -5.40
N VAL A 291 20.86 3.45 -5.50
CA VAL A 291 21.37 2.18 -6.01
C VAL A 291 21.86 1.34 -4.83
N LEU A 292 21.24 0.18 -4.64
CA LEU A 292 21.56 -0.78 -3.60
C LEU A 292 22.33 -1.97 -4.17
N ARG A 293 23.39 -2.38 -3.47
CA ARG A 293 24.16 -3.58 -3.77
C ARG A 293 24.61 -4.25 -2.48
N HIS A 294 24.34 -5.56 -2.34
CA HIS A 294 24.79 -6.36 -1.19
C HIS A 294 24.48 -5.76 0.19
N GLY A 295 23.33 -5.09 0.30
CA GLY A 295 22.88 -4.44 1.53
C GLY A 295 23.45 -3.04 1.78
N GLU A 296 24.18 -2.47 0.83
CA GLU A 296 24.80 -1.15 0.92
C GLU A 296 24.22 -0.20 -0.12
N LEU A 297 24.06 1.07 0.26
CA LEU A 297 23.72 2.14 -0.67
C LEU A 297 25.01 2.60 -1.36
N VAL A 298 25.18 2.22 -2.62
CA VAL A 298 26.44 2.47 -3.37
C VAL A 298 26.43 3.79 -4.12
N GLU A 299 25.26 4.28 -4.52
CA GLU A 299 25.13 5.56 -5.21
C GLU A 299 23.73 6.15 -4.96
N LEU A 300 23.65 7.46 -4.81
CA LEU A 300 22.39 8.20 -4.64
C LEU A 300 22.53 9.53 -5.37
N GLY A 301 21.57 9.86 -6.21
CA GLY A 301 21.60 11.12 -6.96
C GLY A 301 20.30 11.42 -7.69
N GLU A 302 20.24 12.59 -8.31
CA GLU A 302 19.18 12.92 -9.26
C GLU A 302 19.17 11.94 -10.43
N THR A 303 17.99 11.52 -10.83
CA THR A 303 17.77 10.54 -11.91
C THR A 303 18.57 10.90 -13.16
N ARG A 304 18.47 12.15 -13.62
CA ARG A 304 19.17 12.63 -14.83
C ARG A 304 20.68 12.44 -14.73
N ARG A 305 21.28 12.90 -13.64
CA ARG A 305 22.73 12.83 -13.43
C ARG A 305 23.22 11.40 -13.31
N LEU A 306 22.45 10.54 -12.64
CA LEU A 306 22.82 9.14 -12.45
C LEU A 306 22.81 8.35 -13.77
N ILE A 307 21.91 8.70 -14.69
CA ILE A 307 21.83 8.09 -16.03
C ILE A 307 22.93 8.65 -16.96
N GLU A 308 23.11 9.97 -16.98
CA GLU A 308 24.07 10.63 -17.89
C GLU A 308 25.53 10.43 -17.46
N ALA A 309 25.81 10.44 -16.15
CA ALA A 309 27.16 10.38 -15.60
C ALA A 309 27.23 9.56 -14.30
N PRO A 310 26.95 8.24 -14.35
CA PRO A 310 27.06 7.33 -13.21
C PRO A 310 28.49 7.29 -12.66
N ARG A 311 28.64 7.53 -11.35
CA ARG A 311 29.95 7.54 -10.69
C ARG A 311 30.42 6.12 -10.38
N HIS A 312 29.54 5.28 -9.87
CA HIS A 312 29.89 3.94 -9.42
C HIS A 312 29.92 2.93 -10.58
N ALA A 313 30.93 2.06 -10.60
CA ALA A 313 31.09 1.07 -11.67
C ALA A 313 29.90 0.10 -11.77
N TYR A 314 29.31 -0.27 -10.62
CA TYR A 314 28.07 -1.06 -10.59
C TYR A 314 26.89 -0.37 -11.28
N THR A 315 26.69 0.92 -11.03
CA THR A 315 25.61 1.69 -11.66
C THR A 315 25.78 1.75 -13.17
N ARG A 316 27.02 1.91 -13.65
CA ARG A 316 27.36 1.77 -15.08
C ARG A 316 26.95 0.40 -15.64
N GLY A 317 27.33 -0.67 -14.95
CA GLY A 317 26.98 -2.03 -15.36
C GLY A 317 25.46 -2.29 -15.41
N LEU A 318 24.70 -1.76 -14.44
CA LEU A 318 23.23 -1.86 -14.45
C LEU A 318 22.62 -1.11 -15.64
N LEU A 319 23.10 0.11 -15.92
CA LEU A 319 22.67 0.91 -17.07
C LEU A 319 23.00 0.20 -18.39
N GLU A 320 24.21 -0.31 -18.54
CA GLU A 320 24.63 -1.04 -19.74
C GLU A 320 23.78 -2.31 -19.97
N ALA A 321 23.48 -3.06 -18.91
CA ALA A 321 22.68 -4.28 -19.00
C ALA A 321 21.20 -4.01 -19.36
N HIS A 322 20.61 -2.92 -18.87
CA HIS A 322 19.20 -2.60 -19.12
C HIS A 322 18.97 -1.71 -20.34
N LEU A 323 19.82 -0.70 -20.57
CA LEU A 323 19.71 0.20 -21.72
C LEU A 323 20.35 -0.40 -22.98
N GLY A 324 21.27 -1.36 -22.84
CA GLY A 324 21.95 -2.03 -23.97
C GLY A 324 21.04 -2.83 -24.91
N LEU A 325 19.77 -3.02 -24.55
CA LEU A 325 18.77 -3.71 -25.38
C LEU A 325 17.68 -2.77 -25.97
N ASP A 326 17.47 -1.58 -25.40
CA ASP A 326 16.40 -0.63 -25.81
C ASP A 326 16.90 0.77 -26.21
N ALA A 327 18.22 1.02 -26.22
CA ALA A 327 18.76 2.35 -26.47
C ALA A 327 18.74 2.77 -27.96
N LYS A 328 17.62 3.37 -28.37
CA LYS A 328 17.55 4.64 -29.15
C LYS A 328 16.10 5.18 -29.21
N PRO A 329 15.86 6.49 -29.01
CA PRO A 329 16.42 7.41 -28.01
C PRO A 329 15.32 7.96 -27.08
N LEU A 330 15.51 7.87 -25.76
CA LEU A 330 14.65 8.52 -24.76
C LEU A 330 14.83 10.06 -24.68
N LEU A 331 15.66 10.64 -25.55
CA LEU A 331 15.98 12.07 -25.55
C LEU A 331 15.16 12.92 -26.55
N ASP A 332 14.35 12.33 -27.45
CA ASP A 332 13.67 13.09 -28.52
C ASP A 332 12.17 13.40 -28.29
N ARG A 333 11.62 13.21 -27.07
CA ARG A 333 10.19 13.51 -26.80
C ARG A 333 9.92 14.76 -25.96
N GLN A 334 10.92 15.59 -25.69
CA GLN A 334 10.74 16.94 -25.15
C GLN A 334 11.20 17.98 -26.17
N GLY A 335 10.46 18.11 -27.28
CA GLY A 335 10.81 19.07 -28.32
C GLY A 335 10.02 18.92 -29.62
N ALA A 336 8.69 18.88 -29.56
CA ALA A 336 7.86 19.08 -30.74
C ALA A 336 6.58 19.82 -30.34
N SER A 337 6.76 21.11 -30.06
CA SER A 337 5.73 22.13 -30.21
C SER A 337 6.11 22.94 -31.44
N ALA A 338 5.40 22.73 -32.54
CA ALA A 338 5.20 23.67 -33.64
C ALA A 338 3.93 23.24 -34.38
#